data_AF-A0A973URB7-F1
#
_entry.id   AF-A0A973URB7-F1
#
_cell.length_a   1.000
_cell.length_b   1.000
_cell.length_c   1.000
_cell.angle_alpha   90.00
_cell.angle_beta   90.00
_cell.angle_gamma   90.00
#
_symmetry.space_group_name_H-M   'P 1'
#
loop_
_entity.id
_entity.type
_entity.pdbx_description
1 polymer ?
#
loop_
_entity_poly.entity_id
_entity_poly.type
_entity_poly.pdbx_seq_one_letter_code
_entity_poly.pdbx_strand_id
1 'polypeptide(L)'
;MSLTRVILTSGRSLDLSELRFSSTYGGMLEGYPCKPVNDMKIKGLVRTAEQARPATPVHLVPPPREYPDQYAGGFGPVEVLPPVACVGAFHSTALDRTHDPVLYRSTLTIIWFQPTPRVPSCCDAEEGLREVPWEELAQDYEL
;
A
#
# COMPACT_ATOMS: atom_id res chain seq x y z
N MET A 1 -4.85 18.25 6.56
CA MET A 1 -3.41 18.55 6.42
C MET A 1 -2.72 17.33 5.84
N SER A 2 -1.79 17.51 4.90
CA SER A 2 -1.03 16.41 4.28
C SER A 2 0.34 16.26 4.92
N LEU A 3 0.81 15.02 5.07
CA LEU A 3 2.15 14.68 5.57
C LEU A 3 3.21 14.89 4.48
N THR A 4 2.88 14.50 3.26
CA THR A 4 3.74 14.53 2.08
C THR A 4 2.86 14.43 0.83
N ARG A 5 3.48 14.61 -0.34
CA ARG A 5 2.83 14.46 -1.65
C ARG A 5 3.58 13.44 -2.48
N VAL A 6 2.88 12.58 -3.19
CA VAL A 6 3.44 11.62 -4.15
C VAL A 6 2.96 11.99 -5.55
N ILE A 7 3.82 11.90 -6.55
CA ILE A 7 3.47 12.15 -7.95
C ILE A 7 3.44 10.81 -8.69
N LEU A 8 2.25 10.42 -9.14
CA LEU A 8 2.06 9.23 -9.96
C LEU A 8 2.73 9.40 -11.32
N THR A 9 3.00 8.28 -12.00
CA THR A 9 3.51 8.29 -13.38
C THR A 9 2.52 8.92 -14.35
N SER A 10 1.22 8.90 -14.04
CA SER A 10 0.17 9.63 -14.77
C SER A 10 0.27 11.16 -14.63
N GLY A 11 1.11 11.67 -13.72
CA GLY A 11 1.23 13.09 -13.40
C GLY A 11 0.27 13.58 -12.30
N ARG A 12 -0.64 12.72 -11.83
CA ARG A 12 -1.55 13.05 -10.72
C ARG A 12 -0.78 13.20 -9.41
N SER A 13 -1.16 14.22 -8.63
CA SER A 13 -0.62 14.47 -7.29
C SER A 13 -1.52 13.84 -6.23
N LEU A 14 -0.93 13.00 -5.37
CA LEU A 14 -1.60 12.40 -4.23
C LEU A 14 -1.08 13.03 -2.94
N ASP A 15 -1.99 13.51 -2.11
CA ASP A 15 -1.69 14.00 -0.77
C ASP A 15 -1.84 12.85 0.25
N LEU A 16 -0.75 12.50 0.93
CA LEU A 16 -0.75 11.49 1.98
C LEU A 16 -1.25 12.10 3.29
N SER A 17 -2.25 11.49 3.90
CA SER A 17 -2.86 11.98 5.15
C SER A 17 -2.51 11.14 6.38
N GLU A 18 -2.30 9.84 6.20
CA GLU A 18 -1.89 8.91 7.25
C GLU A 18 -0.93 7.89 6.65
N LEU A 19 0.11 7.54 7.39
CA LEU A 19 1.03 6.47 7.04
C LEU A 19 1.31 5.60 8.26
N ARG A 20 1.19 4.29 8.08
CA ARG A 20 1.53 3.29 9.09
C ARG A 20 2.60 2.35 8.55
N PHE A 21 3.66 2.20 9.33
CA PHE A 21 4.67 1.16 9.11
C PHE A 21 4.47 0.01 10.09
N SER A 22 4.69 -1.21 9.61
CA SER A 22 4.83 -2.40 10.44
C SER A 22 5.95 -3.29 9.90
N SER A 23 6.57 -4.08 10.79
CA SER A 23 7.51 -5.10 10.35
C SER A 23 6.73 -6.27 9.74
N THR A 24 7.00 -6.60 8.48
CA THR A 24 6.31 -7.67 7.73
C THR A 24 6.34 -9.00 8.50
N TYR A 25 7.51 -9.35 9.04
CA TYR A 25 7.72 -10.57 9.82
C TYR A 25 7.69 -10.36 11.34
N GLY A 26 7.37 -9.15 11.81
CA GLY A 26 7.22 -8.87 13.23
C GLY A 26 6.23 -9.83 13.90
N GLY A 27 6.60 -10.34 15.08
CA GLY A 27 5.79 -11.29 15.84
C GLY A 27 5.81 -12.74 15.34
N MET A 28 6.60 -13.06 14.32
CA MET A 28 6.82 -14.44 13.88
C MET A 28 7.83 -15.12 14.82
N LEU A 29 7.35 -16.00 15.69
CA LEU A 29 8.19 -16.70 16.69
C LEU A 29 8.86 -17.95 16.11
N GLU A 30 8.15 -18.68 15.24
CA GLU A 30 8.62 -19.94 14.65
C GLU A 30 8.26 -20.01 13.16
N GLY A 31 9.01 -20.85 12.42
CA GLY A 31 8.86 -21.05 10.98
C GLY A 31 9.82 -20.20 10.16
N TYR A 32 9.55 -20.09 8.87
CA TYR A 32 10.34 -19.32 7.91
C TYR A 32 9.42 -18.61 6.91
N PRO A 33 9.86 -17.49 6.31
CA PRO A 33 9.14 -16.83 5.24
C PRO A 33 8.91 -17.78 4.06
N CYS A 34 7.65 -18.02 3.72
CA CYS A 34 7.25 -18.85 2.59
C CYS A 34 5.91 -18.35 2.03
N LYS A 35 5.55 -18.80 0.83
CA LYS A 35 4.36 -18.34 0.12
C LYS A 35 3.07 -18.38 0.97
N PRO A 36 2.72 -19.48 1.66
CA PRO A 36 1.52 -19.51 2.50
C PRO A 36 1.52 -18.47 3.63
N VAL A 37 2.68 -18.28 4.28
CA VAL A 37 2.82 -17.30 5.38
C VAL A 37 2.71 -15.87 4.85
N ASN A 38 3.36 -15.58 3.72
CA ASN A 38 3.31 -14.28 3.07
C ASN A 38 1.87 -13.94 2.63
N ASP A 39 1.19 -14.87 1.98
CA ASP A 39 -0.19 -14.68 1.52
C ASP A 39 -1.16 -14.46 2.70
N MET A 40 -0.96 -15.16 3.82
CA MET A 40 -1.73 -14.94 5.05
C MET A 40 -1.48 -13.54 5.64
N LYS A 41 -0.22 -13.10 5.71
CA LYS A 41 0.15 -11.78 6.23
C LYS A 41 -0.42 -10.66 5.37
N ILE A 42 -0.32 -10.77 4.04
CA ILE A 42 -0.91 -9.82 3.10
C ILE A 42 -2.43 -9.74 3.30
N LYS A 43 -3.13 -10.89 3.35
CA LYS A 43 -4.59 -10.93 3.58
C LYS A 43 -4.99 -10.27 4.90
N GLY A 44 -4.23 -10.53 5.97
CA GLY A 44 -4.47 -9.91 7.28
C GLY A 44 -4.28 -8.39 7.24
N LEU A 45 -3.27 -7.90 6.52
CA LEU A 45 -3.01 -6.47 6.35
C LEU A 45 -4.12 -5.78 5.57
N VAL A 46 -4.55 -6.35 4.44
CA VAL A 46 -5.67 -5.84 3.64
C VAL A 46 -6.95 -5.76 4.48
N ARG A 47 -7.31 -6.85 5.16
CA ARG A 47 -8.49 -6.88 6.02
C ARG A 47 -8.45 -5.83 7.13
N THR A 48 -7.28 -5.62 7.74
CA THR A 48 -7.11 -4.62 8.81
C THR A 48 -7.28 -3.20 8.26
N ALA A 49 -6.77 -2.93 7.06
CA ALA A 49 -6.93 -1.64 6.40
C ALA A 49 -8.39 -1.36 6.03
N GLU A 50 -9.09 -2.34 5.46
CA GLU A 50 -10.53 -2.27 5.15
C GLU A 50 -11.37 -1.99 6.40
N GLN A 51 -11.05 -2.65 7.51
CA GLN A 51 -11.73 -2.45 8.78
C GLN A 51 -11.45 -1.07 9.40
N ALA A 52 -10.24 -0.54 9.22
CA ALA A 52 -9.88 0.78 9.73
C ALA A 52 -10.55 1.91 8.94
N ARG A 53 -10.83 1.71 7.64
CA ARG A 53 -11.47 2.71 6.76
C ARG A 53 -12.56 2.07 5.88
N PRO A 54 -13.71 1.69 6.43
CA PRO A 54 -14.74 0.96 5.69
C PRO A 54 -15.35 1.71 4.49
N ALA A 55 -15.26 3.05 4.48
CA ALA A 55 -15.79 3.91 3.42
C ALA A 55 -14.76 4.24 2.33
N THR A 56 -13.53 3.72 2.43
CA THR A 56 -12.44 4.02 1.51
C THR A 56 -12.00 2.73 0.82
N PRO A 57 -11.89 2.70 -0.53
CA PRO A 57 -11.35 1.54 -1.22
C PRO A 57 -9.91 1.25 -0.75
N VAL A 58 -9.54 -0.03 -0.76
CA VAL A 58 -8.21 -0.50 -0.40
C VAL A 58 -7.58 -1.16 -1.61
N HIS A 59 -6.36 -0.73 -1.96
CA HIS A 59 -5.57 -1.31 -3.03
C HIS A 59 -4.24 -1.84 -2.50
N LEU A 60 -3.92 -3.08 -2.89
CA LEU A 60 -2.61 -3.68 -2.64
C LEU A 60 -1.75 -3.56 -3.89
N VAL A 61 -0.64 -2.86 -3.78
CA VAL A 61 0.45 -2.94 -4.76
C VAL A 61 1.12 -4.30 -4.58
N PRO A 62 1.17 -5.16 -5.61
CA PRO A 62 1.80 -6.46 -5.51
C PRO A 62 3.26 -6.33 -5.03
N PRO A 63 3.63 -6.94 -3.88
CA PRO A 63 4.99 -6.81 -3.37
C PRO A 63 5.96 -7.63 -4.21
N PRO A 64 7.22 -7.18 -4.38
CA PRO A 64 8.27 -8.03 -4.91
C PRO A 64 8.47 -9.24 -3.98
N ARG A 65 8.73 -10.40 -4.58
CA ARG A 65 8.97 -11.66 -3.88
C ARG A 65 10.37 -12.15 -4.22
N GLU A 66 11.22 -12.25 -3.21
CA GLU A 66 12.57 -12.79 -3.33
C GLU A 66 12.57 -14.28 -2.97
N TYR A 67 13.26 -15.08 -3.78
CA TYR A 67 13.42 -16.52 -3.56
C TYR A 67 14.91 -16.80 -3.33
N PRO A 68 15.41 -16.66 -2.09
CA PRO A 68 16.80 -16.98 -1.80
C PRO A 68 17.03 -18.48 -2.00
N ASP A 69 18.20 -18.83 -2.54
CA ASP A 69 18.64 -20.23 -2.74
C ASP A 69 18.93 -20.89 -1.38
N GLN A 70 17.85 -21.22 -0.68
CA GLN A 70 17.83 -21.90 0.60
C GLN A 70 17.03 -23.19 0.47
N TYR A 71 17.30 -24.15 1.36
CA TYR A 71 16.62 -25.43 1.33
C TYR A 71 15.11 -25.26 1.53
N ALA A 72 14.31 -25.91 0.70
CA ALA A 72 12.86 -25.89 0.82
C ALA A 72 12.43 -26.61 2.11
N GLY A 73 11.72 -25.90 2.98
CA GLY A 73 11.12 -26.51 4.17
C GLY A 73 9.78 -27.19 3.86
N GLY A 74 9.10 -27.67 4.90
CA GLY A 74 7.82 -28.39 4.78
C GLY A 74 6.65 -27.59 4.16
N PHE A 75 6.78 -26.27 4.03
CA PHE A 75 5.79 -25.37 3.42
C PHE A 75 6.22 -24.83 2.05
N GLY A 76 7.25 -25.43 1.44
CA GLY A 76 7.81 -25.01 0.16
C GLY A 76 9.09 -24.16 0.29
N PRO A 77 9.57 -23.57 -0.82
CA PRO A 77 10.78 -22.77 -0.81
C PRO A 77 10.62 -21.52 0.06
N VAL A 78 11.76 -20.99 0.50
CA VAL A 78 11.80 -19.68 1.16
C VAL A 78 11.33 -18.63 0.16
N GLU A 79 10.41 -17.78 0.59
CA GLU A 79 9.92 -16.65 -0.18
C GLU A 79 9.85 -15.45 0.76
N VAL A 80 10.55 -14.37 0.42
CA VAL A 80 10.71 -13.19 1.27
C VAL A 80 10.05 -11.99 0.61
N LEU A 81 9.24 -11.27 1.39
CA LEU A 81 8.70 -9.95 1.08
C LEU A 81 9.60 -8.88 1.69
N PRO A 82 9.54 -7.62 1.22
CA PRO A 82 10.24 -6.54 1.87
C PRO A 82 9.87 -6.44 3.37
N PRO A 83 10.85 -6.10 4.23
CA PRO A 83 10.70 -6.17 5.68
C PRO A 83 9.74 -5.13 6.27
N VAL A 84 9.40 -4.08 5.53
CA VAL A 84 8.46 -3.03 5.98
C VAL A 84 7.19 -3.12 5.15
N ALA A 85 6.07 -3.34 5.85
CA ALA A 85 4.73 -3.21 5.29
C ALA A 85 4.19 -1.81 5.58
N CYS A 86 3.62 -1.19 4.56
CA CYS A 86 3.14 0.18 4.59
C CYS A 86 1.65 0.22 4.29
N VAL A 87 0.91 1.03 5.05
CA VAL A 87 -0.49 1.36 4.77
C VAL A 87 -0.62 2.87 4.76
N GLY A 88 -0.96 3.44 3.61
CA GLY A 88 -1.08 4.88 3.41
C GLY A 88 -2.49 5.28 2.97
N ALA A 89 -3.04 6.31 3.60
CA ALA A 89 -4.32 6.90 3.20
C ALA A 89 -4.07 8.16 2.35
N PHE A 90 -4.42 8.08 1.08
CA PHE A 90 -4.16 9.11 0.09
C PHE A 90 -5.45 9.81 -0.34
N HIS A 91 -5.29 11.07 -0.72
CA HIS A 91 -6.36 11.87 -1.31
C HIS A 91 -5.85 12.62 -2.53
N SER A 92 -6.74 12.88 -3.48
CA SER A 92 -6.47 13.73 -4.64
C SER A 92 -7.71 14.58 -4.96
N THR A 93 -7.60 15.47 -5.94
CA THR A 93 -8.76 16.08 -6.60
C THR A 93 -9.79 15.03 -7.03
N ALA A 94 -11.06 15.43 -7.09
CA ALA A 94 -12.15 14.59 -7.58
C ALA A 94 -11.82 13.93 -8.93
N LEU A 95 -12.36 12.74 -9.14
CA LEU A 95 -12.30 12.00 -10.40
C LEU A 95 -13.30 12.56 -11.40
N ASP A 96 -14.54 12.81 -10.95
CA ASP A 96 -15.57 13.43 -11.78
C ASP A 96 -15.31 14.93 -11.91
N ARG A 97 -15.26 15.41 -13.15
CA ARG A 97 -15.06 16.83 -13.46
C ARG A 97 -16.28 17.71 -13.17
N THR A 98 -17.44 17.09 -12.97
CA THR A 98 -18.69 17.78 -12.61
C THR A 98 -18.79 18.06 -11.12
N HIS A 99 -18.02 17.34 -10.29
CA HIS A 99 -17.93 17.60 -8.87
C HIS A 99 -17.18 18.90 -8.59
N ASP A 100 -17.71 19.70 -7.65
CA ASP A 100 -17.04 20.92 -7.20
C ASP A 100 -15.71 20.52 -6.52
N PRO A 101 -14.55 21.00 -7.01
CA PRO A 101 -13.24 20.66 -6.45
C PRO A 101 -13.03 21.13 -5.00
N VAL A 102 -13.89 22.03 -4.50
CA VAL A 102 -13.90 22.48 -3.10
C VAL A 102 -14.68 21.53 -2.21
N LEU A 103 -15.73 20.88 -2.73
CA LEU A 103 -16.64 20.02 -1.97
C LEU A 103 -16.29 18.53 -2.08
N TYR A 104 -15.58 18.12 -3.14
CA TYR A 104 -15.27 16.72 -3.41
C TYR A 104 -13.78 16.45 -3.50
N ARG A 105 -13.40 15.26 -3.02
CA ARG A 105 -12.06 14.69 -3.20
C ARG A 105 -12.16 13.22 -3.56
N SER A 106 -11.11 12.69 -4.17
CA SER A 106 -10.94 11.25 -4.31
C SER A 106 -10.10 10.69 -3.17
N THR A 107 -10.39 9.47 -2.72
CA THR A 107 -9.68 8.77 -1.66
C THR A 107 -9.33 7.35 -2.05
N LEU A 108 -8.17 6.87 -1.57
CA LEU A 108 -7.73 5.48 -1.71
C LEU A 108 -6.76 5.15 -0.58
N THR A 109 -6.94 3.99 0.03
CA THR A 109 -5.93 3.41 0.93
C THR A 109 -5.05 2.49 0.12
N ILE A 110 -3.75 2.78 0.08
CA ILE A 110 -2.77 1.96 -0.66
C ILE A 110 -1.91 1.21 0.33
N ILE A 111 -1.73 -0.09 0.06
CA ILE A 111 -0.84 -0.98 0.80
C ILE A 111 0.33 -1.34 -0.11
N TRP A 112 1.55 -1.18 0.39
CA TRP A 112 2.76 -1.56 -0.32
C TRP A 112 3.83 -2.05 0.65
N PHE A 113 4.94 -2.52 0.11
CA PHE A 113 6.06 -3.05 0.88
C PHE A 113 7.36 -2.39 0.39
N GLN A 114 8.28 -2.12 1.31
CA GLN A 114 9.54 -1.43 1.01
C GLN A 114 10.69 -1.92 1.90
N PRO A 115 11.96 -1.73 1.49
CA PRO A 115 13.11 -2.25 2.22
C PRO A 115 13.43 -1.52 3.53
N THR A 116 13.08 -0.23 3.63
CA THR A 116 13.36 0.60 4.83
C THR A 116 12.18 1.51 5.14
N PRO A 117 11.92 1.93 6.39
CA PRO A 117 10.74 2.72 6.76
C PRO A 117 10.87 4.20 6.36
N ARG A 118 11.00 4.46 5.06
CA ARG A 118 11.03 5.79 4.46
C ARG A 118 9.63 6.27 4.10
N VAL A 119 9.36 7.54 4.34
CA VAL A 119 8.11 8.17 3.89
C VAL A 119 8.23 8.46 2.40
N PRO A 120 7.28 8.02 1.55
CA PRO A 120 7.33 8.32 0.12
C PRO A 120 7.16 9.83 -0.11
N SER A 121 7.97 10.42 -0.99
CA SER A 121 7.90 11.85 -1.26
C SER A 121 8.18 12.19 -2.71
N CYS A 122 7.33 13.02 -3.30
CA CYS A 122 7.36 13.43 -4.71
C CYS A 122 7.52 12.24 -5.65
N CYS A 123 8.68 12.16 -6.31
CA CYS A 123 9.07 11.09 -7.23
C CYS A 123 9.85 9.96 -6.55
N ASP A 124 10.28 10.17 -5.30
CA ASP A 124 10.98 9.21 -4.44
C ASP A 124 9.95 8.37 -3.67
N ALA A 125 9.28 7.52 -4.42
CA ALA A 125 8.31 6.54 -3.95
C ALA A 125 8.52 5.24 -4.73
N GLU A 126 8.17 4.10 -4.11
CA GLU A 126 8.24 2.79 -4.76
C GLU A 126 7.54 2.80 -6.12
N GLU A 127 8.15 2.19 -7.14
CA GLU A 127 7.65 2.24 -8.53
C GLU A 127 6.19 1.77 -8.61
N GLY A 128 5.87 0.63 -7.97
CA GLY A 128 4.50 0.12 -7.93
C GLY A 128 3.50 1.04 -7.22
N LEU A 129 3.94 1.92 -6.29
CA LEU A 129 3.07 2.94 -5.70
C LEU A 129 2.82 4.09 -6.68
N ARG A 130 3.79 4.43 -7.52
CA ARG A 130 3.67 5.50 -8.54
C ARG A 130 2.85 5.07 -9.75
N GLU A 131 2.74 3.77 -10.01
CA GLU A 131 2.00 3.19 -11.13
C GLU A 131 0.54 2.86 -10.81
N VAL A 132 0.07 3.15 -9.59
CA VAL A 132 -1.31 2.86 -9.19
C VAL A 132 -2.31 3.55 -10.13
N PRO A 133 -3.24 2.81 -10.77
CA PRO A 133 -4.25 3.38 -11.66
C PRO A 133 -5.35 4.07 -10.83
N TRP A 134 -5.05 5.27 -10.36
CA TRP A 134 -5.88 6.02 -9.42
C TRP A 134 -7.30 6.25 -9.95
N GLU A 135 -7.43 6.57 -11.23
CA GLU A 135 -8.69 6.82 -11.92
C GLU A 135 -9.65 5.61 -11.89
N GLU A 136 -9.12 4.40 -11.76
CA GLU A 136 -9.92 3.16 -11.76
C GLU A 136 -10.23 2.67 -10.34
N LEU A 137 -9.36 2.99 -9.37
CA LEU A 137 -9.38 2.40 -8.03
C LEU A 137 -9.89 3.34 -6.94
N ALA A 138 -9.67 4.65 -7.09
CA ALA A 138 -10.09 5.62 -6.10
C ALA A 138 -11.59 5.91 -6.19
N GLN A 139 -12.14 6.44 -5.10
CA GLN A 139 -13.55 6.82 -5.04
C GLN A 139 -13.69 8.28 -4.60
N ASP A 140 -14.61 9.00 -5.25
CA ASP A 140 -14.98 10.36 -4.84
C ASP A 140 -15.84 10.33 -3.57
N TYR A 141 -15.59 11.28 -2.68
CA TYR A 141 -16.37 11.53 -1.47
C TYR A 141 -16.52 13.04 -1.26
N GLU A 142 -17.60 13.41 -0.58
CA GLU A 142 -17.91 14.78 -0.17
C GLU A 142 -17.21 15.08 1.17
N LEU A 143 -16.65 16.29 1.30
CA LEU A 143 -15.83 16.74 2.43
C LEU A 143 -16.60 17.12 3.69
#